data_AF-A0A9E2L0K9-F1
#
_entry.id   AF-A0A9E2L0K9-F1
#
_cell.length_a   1.000
_cell.length_b   1.000
_cell.length_c   1.000
_cell.angle_alpha   90.00
_cell.angle_beta   90.00
_cell.angle_gamma   90.00
#
_symmetry.space_group_name_H-M   'P 1'
#
loop_
_entity.id
_entity.type
_entity.pdbx_description
1 polymer ?
#
loop_
_entity_poly.entity_id
_entity_poly.type
_entity_poly.pdbx_seq_one_letter_code
_entity_poly.pdbx_strand_id
1 'polypeptide(L)'
;MDKTNNFMQSADTDAKAPENKVNFASSFSCQVLLRAVSESGMKDSAWGFYQSPSGQLEFAGEFPLEENRKFEDLWQSGDLEKAGILDSSPGSTLGECFFRTESLSFNTYVYLKDGFEISDSDTFAFLIHVGSLLVAVKYKNTYVLSNILEKNIAAFSKFLKLTLFMIKEIAPETLFTVLYSGFENHSMFYKFYKSNFLLSEAEKDVAILLYYAAKEELSPVPEKESPAEMFIRYFKNNPGKTITLPVIGMDFYSWKEQVSGFRELTETTNLAANFGQVNEIKEKILSSLRVSVQAEPYNPHDHNALGVYIDSINEAKSGKHYLIRAGYLRSKAAAILRQAFPSKFNFKGKIEIIDSDTIKGLDTDFSIVVRLYI
;
A
#
# COMPACT_ATOMS: atom_id res chain seq x y z
N MET A 1 26.40 -67.35 23.43
CA MET A 1 24.95 -67.36 23.73
C MET A 1 24.52 -65.91 23.81
N ASP A 2 23.56 -65.49 22.96
CA ASP A 2 22.67 -64.31 23.07
C ASP A 2 23.31 -62.90 23.33
N LYS A 3 22.79 -61.72 22.93
CA LYS A 3 21.72 -61.15 22.07
C LYS A 3 22.07 -59.63 21.95
N THR A 4 21.59 -58.76 21.05
CA THR A 4 20.51 -58.73 20.03
C THR A 4 20.89 -57.74 18.91
N ASN A 5 20.10 -57.61 17.84
CA ASN A 5 20.11 -56.43 16.96
C ASN A 5 19.62 -55.17 17.70
N ASN A 6 20.05 -53.98 17.26
CA ASN A 6 19.25 -52.76 17.39
C ASN A 6 19.42 -51.83 16.17
N PHE A 7 18.30 -51.36 15.63
CA PHE A 7 18.22 -50.26 14.67
C PHE A 7 18.49 -48.91 15.39
N MET A 8 19.10 -47.93 14.72
CA MET A 8 18.40 -46.79 14.10
C MET A 8 19.34 -45.68 13.58
N GLN A 9 19.03 -45.22 12.37
CA GLN A 9 19.12 -43.85 11.84
C GLN A 9 20.41 -43.02 11.98
N SER A 10 20.94 -42.64 10.82
CA SER A 10 21.86 -41.53 10.60
C SER A 10 21.26 -40.19 11.03
N ALA A 11 22.03 -39.39 11.77
CA ALA A 11 21.67 -38.02 12.08
C ALA A 11 22.05 -37.07 10.94
N ASP A 12 21.14 -36.86 10.00
CA ASP A 12 21.21 -35.70 9.10
C ASP A 12 20.97 -34.43 9.91
N THR A 13 22.02 -33.62 10.08
CA THR A 13 21.93 -32.33 10.77
C THR A 13 21.53 -31.24 9.80
N ASP A 14 20.23 -31.23 9.46
CA ASP A 14 19.58 -30.11 8.77
C ASP A 14 19.64 -28.86 9.67
N ALA A 15 20.66 -28.03 9.46
CA ALA A 15 20.80 -26.73 10.09
C ALA A 15 19.79 -25.73 9.49
N LYS A 16 18.51 -25.90 9.84
CA LYS A 16 17.48 -24.89 9.56
C LYS A 16 17.84 -23.59 10.27
N ALA A 17 17.84 -22.50 9.51
CA ALA A 17 17.92 -21.14 10.06
C ALA A 17 16.80 -20.93 11.09
N PRO A 18 17.03 -20.14 12.16
CA PRO A 18 16.00 -19.89 13.16
C PRO A 18 14.84 -19.13 12.51
N GLU A 19 13.70 -19.80 12.35
CA GLU A 19 12.43 -19.11 12.19
C GLU A 19 12.24 -18.24 13.44
N ASN A 20 12.20 -16.91 13.27
CA ASN A 20 11.83 -15.97 14.32
C ASN A 20 10.32 -16.07 14.64
N LYS A 21 9.90 -17.24 15.13
CA LYS A 21 8.64 -17.41 15.85
C LYS A 21 8.86 -16.87 17.25
N VAL A 22 8.53 -15.60 17.43
CA VAL A 22 8.35 -15.02 18.76
C VAL A 22 7.29 -15.85 19.47
N ASN A 23 7.66 -16.54 20.55
CA ASN A 23 6.71 -17.27 21.38
C ASN A 23 5.84 -16.24 22.13
N PHE A 24 4.72 -15.85 21.54
CA PHE A 24 3.69 -15.02 22.16
C PHE A 24 2.94 -15.82 23.25
N ALA A 25 3.62 -16.02 24.38
CA ALA A 25 3.11 -16.72 25.55
C ALA A 25 2.89 -15.77 26.74
N SER A 26 2.29 -14.60 26.49
CA SER A 26 1.61 -13.80 27.51
C SER A 26 0.57 -12.88 26.88
N SER A 27 -0.70 -13.24 27.01
CA SER A 27 -1.80 -12.28 26.91
C SER A 27 -1.60 -11.13 27.91
N PHE A 28 -2.20 -9.95 27.62
CA PHE A 28 -2.31 -8.74 28.47
C PHE A 28 -1.28 -7.59 28.34
N SER A 29 -0.32 -7.59 27.42
CA SER A 29 0.50 -6.38 27.15
C SER A 29 -0.18 -5.33 26.26
N CYS A 30 -1.02 -5.75 25.30
CA CYS A 30 -1.73 -4.84 24.39
C CYS A 30 -2.65 -3.87 25.16
N GLN A 31 -2.57 -2.57 24.85
CA GLN A 31 -3.41 -1.50 25.42
C GLN A 31 -4.27 -0.80 24.37
N VAL A 32 -3.82 -0.79 23.11
CA VAL A 32 -4.56 -0.27 21.97
C VAL A 32 -4.63 -1.35 20.89
N LEU A 33 -5.83 -1.72 20.48
CA LEU A 33 -6.06 -2.63 19.36
C LEU A 33 -6.59 -1.82 18.18
N LEU A 34 -5.87 -1.83 17.06
CA LEU A 34 -6.36 -1.30 15.80
C LEU A 34 -6.91 -2.45 14.96
N ARG A 35 -8.16 -2.35 14.51
CA ARG A 35 -8.81 -3.30 13.60
C ARG A 35 -9.05 -2.65 12.24
N ALA A 36 -8.85 -3.40 11.16
CA ALA A 36 -9.22 -3.03 9.79
C ALA A 36 -10.15 -4.10 9.21
N VAL A 37 -11.44 -3.76 9.09
CA VAL A 37 -12.47 -4.64 8.54
C VAL A 37 -12.78 -4.20 7.10
N SER A 38 -12.75 -5.13 6.16
CA SER A 38 -13.12 -4.84 4.77
C SER A 38 -14.61 -4.50 4.68
N GLU A 39 -15.00 -3.63 3.75
CA GLU A 39 -16.41 -3.30 3.49
C GLU A 39 -17.29 -4.52 3.18
N SER A 40 -16.72 -5.58 2.60
CA SER A 40 -17.40 -6.87 2.33
C SER A 40 -17.59 -7.76 3.57
N GLY A 41 -16.97 -7.41 4.71
CA GLY A 41 -16.84 -8.26 5.89
C GLY A 41 -15.98 -9.52 5.71
N MET A 42 -15.43 -9.78 4.51
CA MET A 42 -14.72 -11.03 4.19
C MET A 42 -13.25 -11.05 4.62
N LYS A 43 -12.65 -9.87 4.86
CA LYS A 43 -11.26 -9.72 5.31
C LYS A 43 -11.22 -8.85 6.55
N ASP A 44 -10.43 -9.27 7.52
CA ASP A 44 -10.19 -8.54 8.75
C ASP A 44 -8.71 -8.68 9.12
N SER A 45 -8.18 -7.67 9.80
CA SER A 45 -6.78 -7.56 10.21
C SER A 45 -6.76 -6.76 11.50
N ALA A 46 -5.90 -7.13 12.46
CA ALA A 46 -5.74 -6.30 13.64
C ALA A 46 -4.27 -6.23 14.08
N TRP A 47 -3.92 -5.11 14.70
CA TRP A 47 -2.57 -4.81 15.17
C TRP A 47 -2.62 -4.22 16.57
N GLY A 48 -1.66 -4.63 17.41
CA GLY A 48 -1.57 -4.15 18.78
C GLY A 48 -0.55 -3.04 18.94
N PHE A 49 -0.83 -2.13 19.87
CA PHE A 49 0.13 -1.22 20.44
C PHE A 49 0.05 -1.24 21.97
N TYR A 50 1.15 -0.89 22.61
CA TYR A 50 1.23 -0.68 24.05
C TYR A 50 2.17 0.47 24.36
N GLN A 51 2.00 1.07 25.53
CA GLN A 51 2.92 2.04 26.08
C GLN A 51 3.94 1.30 26.96
N SER A 52 5.22 1.42 26.63
CA SER A 52 6.29 0.79 27.40
C SER A 52 6.54 1.51 28.72
N PRO A 53 7.33 0.93 29.66
CA PRO A 53 7.61 1.55 30.97
C PRO A 53 8.25 2.94 30.89
N SER A 54 8.85 3.32 29.75
CA SER A 54 9.36 4.67 29.49
C SER A 54 8.32 5.65 28.94
N GLY A 55 7.05 5.26 28.84
CA GLY A 55 5.97 6.07 28.27
C GLY A 55 5.90 6.07 26.74
N GLN A 56 6.72 5.27 26.04
CA GLN A 56 6.79 5.27 24.57
C GLN A 56 5.76 4.30 23.96
N LEU A 57 5.09 4.72 22.89
CA LEU A 57 4.22 3.84 22.12
C LEU A 57 5.06 2.83 21.31
N GLU A 58 4.78 1.55 21.49
CA GLU A 58 5.46 0.43 20.84
C GLU A 58 4.44 -0.48 20.12
N PHE A 59 4.87 -1.14 19.04
CA PHE A 59 4.03 -2.00 18.21
C PHE A 59 4.15 -3.46 18.68
N ALA A 60 3.02 -4.06 19.04
CA ALA A 60 2.94 -5.43 19.52
C ALA A 60 2.96 -6.48 18.39
N GLY A 61 2.69 -6.07 17.14
CA GLY A 61 2.56 -6.96 15.98
C GLY A 61 1.15 -7.02 15.41
N GLU A 62 0.99 -7.85 14.37
CA GLU A 62 -0.30 -8.25 13.81
C GLU A 62 -0.86 -9.45 14.58
N PHE A 63 -2.15 -9.42 14.94
CA PHE A 63 -2.83 -10.50 15.64
C PHE A 63 -3.52 -11.48 14.68
N PRO A 64 -3.51 -12.80 14.97
CA PRO A 64 -4.34 -13.77 14.26
C PRO A 64 -5.83 -13.49 14.44
N LEU A 65 -6.63 -13.74 13.40
CA LEU A 65 -8.10 -13.63 13.41
C LEU A 65 -8.78 -14.42 14.54
N GLU A 66 -8.18 -15.52 15.01
CA GLU A 66 -8.70 -16.32 16.13
C GLU A 66 -8.46 -15.65 17.49
N GLU A 67 -7.44 -14.79 17.61
CA GLU A 67 -7.21 -13.97 18.80
C GLU A 67 -8.06 -12.69 18.75
N ASN A 68 -8.31 -12.14 17.54
CA ASN A 68 -9.33 -11.10 17.35
C ASN A 68 -10.69 -11.57 17.87
N ARG A 69 -11.08 -12.83 17.64
CA ARG A 69 -12.35 -13.37 18.16
C ARG A 69 -12.45 -13.37 19.68
N LYS A 70 -11.35 -13.54 20.42
CA LYS A 70 -11.37 -13.39 21.90
C LYS A 70 -11.56 -11.93 22.32
N PHE A 71 -11.12 -10.99 21.50
CA PHE A 71 -11.50 -9.58 21.61
C PHE A 71 -12.96 -9.34 21.15
N GLU A 72 -13.50 -10.14 20.22
CA GLU A 72 -14.92 -10.11 19.85
C GLU A 72 -15.83 -10.73 20.94
N ASP A 73 -15.35 -11.68 21.74
CA ASP A 73 -16.10 -12.20 22.90
C ASP A 73 -16.21 -11.13 23.99
N LEU A 74 -15.17 -10.31 24.18
CA LEU A 74 -15.19 -9.07 24.99
C LEU A 74 -16.04 -7.94 24.36
N TRP A 75 -16.30 -8.01 23.05
CA TRP A 75 -17.16 -7.07 22.33
C TRP A 75 -18.65 -7.44 22.48
N GLN A 76 -18.97 -8.74 22.45
CA GLN A 76 -20.33 -9.24 22.63
C GLN A 76 -20.78 -9.29 24.10
N SER A 77 -19.86 -9.21 25.09
CA SER A 77 -20.22 -9.17 26.52
C SER A 77 -20.90 -7.86 26.96
N GLY A 78 -20.86 -6.80 26.14
CA GLY A 78 -21.45 -5.50 26.46
C GLY A 78 -20.56 -4.55 27.26
N ASP A 79 -19.30 -4.90 27.53
CA ASP A 79 -18.36 -4.03 28.27
C ASP A 79 -17.89 -2.79 27.48
N LEU A 80 -18.26 -2.69 26.19
CA LEU A 80 -17.84 -1.62 25.27
C LEU A 80 -18.49 -0.24 25.50
N GLU A 81 -19.52 -0.10 26.33
CA GLU A 81 -19.99 1.24 26.74
C GLU A 81 -18.91 2.02 27.54
N LYS A 82 -17.82 1.35 27.96
CA LYS A 82 -16.68 1.95 28.67
C LYS A 82 -15.43 2.20 27.81
N ALA A 83 -15.28 1.50 26.68
CA ALA A 83 -14.09 1.62 25.84
C ALA A 83 -14.36 2.56 24.67
N GLY A 84 -13.73 3.73 24.70
CA GLY A 84 -13.88 4.76 23.67
C GLY A 84 -13.46 4.26 22.30
N ILE A 85 -14.43 4.16 21.37
CA ILE A 85 -14.15 3.94 19.96
C ILE A 85 -13.70 5.27 19.37
N LEU A 86 -12.44 5.35 18.94
CA LEU A 86 -12.03 6.41 18.05
C LEU A 86 -12.36 5.95 16.63
N ASP A 87 -13.43 6.51 16.08
CA ASP A 87 -13.74 6.36 14.66
C ASP A 87 -12.59 7.00 13.87
N SER A 88 -11.82 6.19 13.15
CA SER A 88 -10.87 6.75 12.19
C SER A 88 -11.71 7.43 11.11
N SER A 89 -11.34 8.65 10.72
CA SER A 89 -12.11 9.40 9.71
C SER A 89 -12.43 8.51 8.51
N PRO A 90 -13.71 8.37 8.10
CA PRO A 90 -14.10 7.58 6.93
C PRO A 90 -13.40 7.97 5.62
N GLY A 91 -12.75 9.15 5.58
CA GLY A 91 -11.94 9.62 4.45
C GLY A 91 -10.42 9.38 4.56
N SER A 92 -9.91 8.78 5.63
CA SER A 92 -8.47 8.80 5.98
C SER A 92 -7.53 8.05 5.01
N THR A 93 -8.02 7.05 4.27
CA THR A 93 -7.19 6.28 3.32
C THR A 93 -7.20 6.90 1.92
N LEU A 94 -8.37 7.23 1.35
CA LEU A 94 -8.53 7.70 -0.05
C LEU A 94 -9.68 8.69 -0.32
N GLY A 95 -10.55 9.00 0.64
CA GLY A 95 -11.80 9.75 0.34
C GLY A 95 -12.82 8.92 -0.46
N GLU A 96 -13.79 9.60 -1.08
CA GLU A 96 -14.84 8.99 -1.93
C GLU A 96 -14.33 8.71 -3.36
N CYS A 97 -13.42 7.74 -3.49
CA CYS A 97 -12.99 7.26 -4.81
C CYS A 97 -14.11 6.44 -5.50
N PHE A 98 -14.28 6.59 -6.82
CA PHE A 98 -15.32 5.89 -7.59
C PHE A 98 -15.19 4.36 -7.57
N PHE A 99 -13.95 3.86 -7.55
CA PHE A 99 -13.65 2.45 -7.34
C PHE A 99 -12.28 2.28 -6.69
N ARG A 100 -12.21 1.32 -5.77
CA ARG A 100 -10.96 0.81 -5.20
C ARG A 100 -11.09 -0.69 -5.07
N THR A 101 -9.96 -1.40 -5.19
CA THR A 101 -9.98 -2.84 -4.95
C THR A 101 -10.35 -3.17 -3.49
N GLU A 102 -10.97 -4.33 -3.26
CA GLU A 102 -11.27 -4.83 -1.91
C GLU A 102 -10.07 -4.81 -0.95
N SER A 103 -8.84 -4.94 -1.46
CA SER A 103 -7.58 -4.76 -0.71
C SER A 103 -7.35 -3.35 -0.14
N LEU A 104 -8.20 -2.38 -0.47
CA LEU A 104 -8.12 -0.98 -0.05
C LEU A 104 -9.44 -0.47 0.57
N SER A 105 -10.54 -1.22 0.41
CA SER A 105 -11.86 -0.95 1.00
C SER A 105 -11.91 -1.46 2.44
N PHE A 106 -11.26 -0.73 3.35
CA PHE A 106 -11.20 -1.05 4.78
C PHE A 106 -11.70 0.12 5.63
N ASN A 107 -12.57 -0.19 6.59
CA ASN A 107 -12.88 0.67 7.72
C ASN A 107 -11.91 0.34 8.86
N THR A 108 -11.25 1.36 9.41
CA THR A 108 -10.34 1.21 10.55
C THR A 108 -10.97 1.68 11.85
N TYR A 109 -10.74 0.92 12.91
CA TYR A 109 -11.28 1.18 14.24
C TYR A 109 -10.15 1.09 15.26
N VAL A 110 -10.08 2.05 16.17
CA VAL A 110 -9.10 2.05 17.27
C VAL A 110 -9.86 1.81 18.58
N TYR A 111 -9.49 0.73 19.26
CA TYR A 111 -10.05 0.32 20.54
C TYR A 111 -9.01 0.49 21.65
N LEU A 112 -9.45 1.07 22.76
CA LEU A 112 -8.62 1.25 23.95
C LEU A 112 -9.03 0.22 25.02
N LYS A 113 -8.04 -0.33 25.71
CA LYS A 113 -8.25 -1.17 26.90
C LYS A 113 -8.89 -0.34 28.01
N ASP A 114 -9.76 -0.95 28.82
CA ASP A 114 -10.37 -0.27 29.96
C ASP A 114 -9.32 0.35 30.90
N GLY A 115 -9.56 1.59 31.31
CA GLY A 115 -8.63 2.42 32.08
C GLY A 115 -7.37 2.93 31.34
N PHE A 116 -7.23 2.69 30.02
CA PHE A 116 -6.14 3.28 29.23
C PHE A 116 -6.58 4.62 28.61
N GLU A 117 -5.97 5.71 29.06
CA GLU A 117 -6.17 7.05 28.52
C GLU A 117 -5.02 7.43 27.57
N ILE A 118 -5.35 8.00 26.41
CA ILE A 118 -4.34 8.58 25.52
C ILE A 118 -3.90 9.93 26.12
N SER A 119 -2.70 9.95 26.68
CA SER A 119 -2.16 11.08 27.46
C SER A 119 -1.87 12.36 26.68
N ASP A 120 -1.76 12.28 25.35
CA ASP A 120 -1.30 13.39 24.52
C ASP A 120 -1.91 13.38 23.09
N SER A 121 -1.95 14.56 22.47
CA SER A 121 -2.53 14.75 21.14
C SER A 121 -1.77 14.07 20.01
N ASP A 122 -0.49 13.75 20.21
CA ASP A 122 0.37 13.23 19.16
C ASP A 122 0.21 11.72 19.03
N THR A 123 0.16 11.02 20.16
CA THR A 123 -0.27 9.60 20.24
C THR A 123 -1.66 9.44 19.66
N PHE A 124 -2.60 10.34 19.99
CA PHE A 124 -3.95 10.34 19.39
C PHE A 124 -3.89 10.47 17.87
N ALA A 125 -3.23 11.52 17.35
CA ALA A 125 -3.13 11.80 15.92
C ALA A 125 -2.42 10.69 15.13
N PHE A 126 -1.45 10.01 15.75
CA PHE A 126 -0.79 8.84 15.17
C PHE A 126 -1.74 7.64 15.09
N LEU A 127 -2.42 7.30 16.19
CA LEU A 127 -3.27 6.11 16.27
C LEU A 127 -4.47 6.16 15.30
N ILE A 128 -5.07 7.34 15.08
CA ILE A 128 -6.20 7.49 14.12
C ILE A 128 -5.79 7.38 12.64
N HIS A 129 -4.49 7.38 12.32
CA HIS A 129 -3.97 7.32 10.94
C HIS A 129 -3.10 6.08 10.65
N VAL A 130 -2.53 5.44 11.69
CA VAL A 130 -1.66 4.27 11.51
C VAL A 130 -2.40 3.04 10.95
N GLY A 131 -3.73 2.97 11.09
CA GLY A 131 -4.52 1.88 10.52
C GLY A 131 -4.48 1.83 9.00
N SER A 132 -4.83 2.94 8.35
CA SER A 132 -4.70 3.11 6.89
C SER A 132 -3.27 2.82 6.41
N LEU A 133 -2.27 3.27 7.17
CA LEU A 133 -0.85 3.01 6.88
C LEU A 133 -0.55 1.50 6.86
N LEU A 134 -0.96 0.76 7.90
CA LEU A 134 -0.73 -0.68 8.04
C LEU A 134 -1.50 -1.49 6.99
N VAL A 135 -2.72 -1.09 6.63
CA VAL A 135 -3.47 -1.68 5.50
C VAL A 135 -2.70 -1.49 4.18
N ALA A 136 -2.18 -0.29 3.91
CA ALA A 136 -1.41 -0.02 2.70
C ALA A 136 -0.09 -0.82 2.64
N VAL A 137 0.59 -1.01 3.77
CA VAL A 137 1.76 -1.90 3.89
C VAL A 137 1.36 -3.35 3.62
N LYS A 138 0.35 -3.89 4.33
CA LYS A 138 -0.11 -5.29 4.21
C LYS A 138 -0.51 -5.66 2.79
N TYR A 139 -1.21 -4.78 2.09
CA TYR A 139 -1.61 -4.97 0.69
C TYR A 139 -0.60 -4.39 -0.32
N LYS A 140 0.61 -4.02 0.13
CA LYS A 140 1.74 -3.56 -0.69
C LYS A 140 1.36 -2.47 -1.70
N ASN A 141 0.50 -1.52 -1.32
CA ASN A 141 0.07 -0.44 -2.20
C ASN A 141 0.88 0.83 -1.94
N THR A 142 1.92 1.01 -2.76
CA THR A 142 2.90 2.08 -2.63
C THR A 142 2.32 3.47 -2.79
N TYR A 143 1.39 3.65 -3.74
CA TYR A 143 0.73 4.92 -4.01
C TYR A 143 -0.19 5.35 -2.86
N VAL A 144 -0.94 4.40 -2.29
CA VAL A 144 -1.78 4.69 -1.11
C VAL A 144 -0.90 5.02 0.09
N LEU A 145 0.18 4.26 0.30
CA LEU A 145 1.11 4.50 1.40
C LEU A 145 1.78 5.88 1.30
N SER A 146 2.21 6.30 0.10
CA SER A 146 2.79 7.64 -0.08
C SER A 146 1.78 8.75 0.22
N ASN A 147 0.54 8.64 -0.26
CA ASN A 147 -0.53 9.61 0.02
C ASN A 147 -0.86 9.71 1.52
N ILE A 148 -0.89 8.58 2.24
CA ILE A 148 -1.13 8.57 3.69
C ILE A 148 0.04 9.23 4.44
N LEU A 149 1.28 8.94 4.05
CA LEU A 149 2.46 9.57 4.61
C LEU A 149 2.46 11.08 4.33
N GLU A 150 2.23 11.52 3.09
CA GLU A 150 2.19 12.94 2.69
C GLU A 150 1.14 13.74 3.45
N LYS A 151 -0.09 13.20 3.59
CA LYS A 151 -1.18 13.86 4.31
C LYS A 151 -0.91 13.98 5.81
N ASN A 152 -0.23 13.00 6.41
CA ASN A 152 -0.13 12.85 7.87
C ASN A 152 1.32 12.85 8.40
N ILE A 153 2.29 13.35 7.62
CA ILE A 153 3.72 13.29 7.95
C ILE A 153 4.05 13.93 9.30
N ALA A 154 3.30 14.96 9.70
CA ALA A 154 3.47 15.64 10.98
C ALA A 154 3.10 14.79 12.21
N ALA A 155 2.26 13.76 12.05
CA ALA A 155 1.98 12.77 13.09
C ALA A 155 3.05 11.65 13.07
N PHE A 156 3.33 11.09 11.89
CA PHE A 156 4.27 9.98 11.75
C PHE A 156 5.73 10.36 12.09
N SER A 157 6.17 11.57 11.78
CA SER A 157 7.53 12.06 12.11
C SER A 157 7.80 12.13 13.63
N LYS A 158 6.76 12.29 14.47
CA LYS A 158 6.89 12.25 15.95
C LYS A 158 7.11 10.84 16.49
N PHE A 159 6.66 9.83 15.75
CA PHE A 159 6.84 8.41 16.08
C PHE A 159 7.86 7.76 15.13
N LEU A 160 8.89 8.52 14.74
CA LEU A 160 9.76 8.21 13.60
C LEU A 160 10.26 6.75 13.58
N LYS A 161 10.83 6.25 14.69
CA LYS A 161 11.36 4.87 14.76
C LYS A 161 10.27 3.82 14.51
N LEU A 162 9.07 4.05 15.05
CA LEU A 162 7.91 3.19 14.91
C LEU A 162 7.39 3.20 13.46
N THR A 163 7.26 4.39 12.86
CA THR A 163 6.89 4.55 11.45
C THR A 163 7.90 3.87 10.52
N LEU A 164 9.20 4.11 10.69
CA LEU A 164 10.25 3.48 9.88
C LEU A 164 10.21 1.96 9.97
N PHE A 165 9.95 1.41 11.16
CA PHE A 165 9.78 -0.03 11.37
C PHE A 165 8.57 -0.58 10.60
N MET A 166 7.38 0.03 10.76
CA MET A 166 6.15 -0.46 10.14
C MET A 166 6.17 -0.43 8.61
N ILE A 167 6.80 0.58 7.99
CA ILE A 167 6.82 0.72 6.52
C ILE A 167 8.00 0.01 5.84
N LYS A 168 8.94 -0.58 6.61
CA LYS A 168 10.24 -1.04 6.11
C LYS A 168 10.16 -1.92 4.87
N GLU A 169 9.28 -2.92 4.86
CA GLU A 169 9.17 -3.96 3.81
C GLU A 169 8.75 -3.44 2.42
N ILE A 170 8.10 -2.26 2.38
CA ILE A 170 7.53 -1.66 1.17
C ILE A 170 8.13 -0.25 0.91
N ALA A 171 9.05 0.20 1.76
CA ALA A 171 9.68 1.51 1.65
C ALA A 171 10.48 1.70 0.35
N PRO A 172 11.24 0.72 -0.19
CA PRO A 172 11.96 0.89 -1.45
C PRO A 172 11.02 1.19 -2.62
N GLU A 173 9.99 0.37 -2.79
CA GLU A 173 8.98 0.52 -3.83
C GLU A 173 8.16 1.81 -3.67
N THR A 174 7.88 2.21 -2.42
CA THR A 174 7.14 3.44 -2.13
C THR A 174 7.98 4.68 -2.41
N LEU A 175 9.28 4.66 -2.11
CA LEU A 175 10.21 5.71 -2.51
C LEU A 175 10.30 5.82 -4.04
N PHE A 176 10.31 4.69 -4.77
CA PHE A 176 10.27 4.70 -6.23
C PHE A 176 9.01 5.36 -6.76
N THR A 177 7.84 5.02 -6.21
CA THR A 177 6.57 5.66 -6.56
C THR A 177 6.65 7.18 -6.34
N VAL A 178 6.96 7.64 -5.12
CA VAL A 178 7.09 9.07 -4.81
C VAL A 178 8.00 9.79 -5.82
N LEU A 179 9.23 9.33 -5.99
CA LEU A 179 10.25 10.03 -6.77
C LEU A 179 10.00 10.08 -8.29
N TYR A 180 9.20 9.15 -8.83
CA TYR A 180 9.08 8.97 -10.28
C TYR A 180 7.64 8.89 -10.83
N SER A 181 6.60 8.91 -9.98
CA SER A 181 5.21 9.00 -10.43
C SER A 181 4.66 10.43 -10.55
N GLY A 182 5.13 11.34 -9.71
CA GLY A 182 4.69 12.73 -9.67
C GLY A 182 5.23 13.60 -10.81
N PHE A 183 4.76 14.86 -10.87
CA PHE A 183 5.47 15.95 -11.56
C PHE A 183 6.44 16.69 -10.63
N GLU A 184 6.44 16.39 -9.34
CA GLU A 184 7.19 17.13 -8.33
C GLU A 184 8.72 17.02 -8.51
N ASN A 185 9.42 18.09 -8.12
CA ASN A 185 10.87 18.14 -8.18
C ASN A 185 11.46 17.86 -6.79
N HIS A 186 11.78 16.60 -6.52
CA HIS A 186 12.42 16.13 -5.29
C HIS A 186 13.91 16.56 -5.16
N SER A 187 14.23 17.80 -5.53
CA SER A 187 15.57 18.39 -5.45
C SER A 187 16.17 18.36 -4.04
N MET A 188 15.32 18.40 -3.00
CA MET A 188 15.73 18.19 -1.60
C MET A 188 16.22 16.77 -1.37
N PHE A 189 15.47 15.75 -1.81
CA PHE A 189 15.94 14.36 -1.79
C PHE A 189 17.27 14.16 -2.54
N TYR A 190 17.46 14.75 -3.73
CA TYR A 190 18.74 14.61 -4.46
C TYR A 190 19.94 15.23 -3.72
N LYS A 191 19.74 16.33 -2.98
CA LYS A 191 20.76 16.88 -2.08
C LYS A 191 20.98 15.95 -0.89
N PHE A 192 19.88 15.52 -0.25
CA PHE A 192 19.88 14.64 0.90
C PHE A 192 20.66 13.35 0.61
N TYR A 193 20.33 12.65 -0.47
CA TYR A 193 20.95 11.39 -0.93
C TYR A 193 22.49 11.47 -1.00
N LYS A 194 23.03 12.60 -1.48
CA LYS A 194 24.48 12.84 -1.56
C LYS A 194 25.12 13.20 -0.22
N SER A 195 24.40 13.90 0.65
CA SER A 195 24.90 14.37 1.95
C SER A 195 24.78 13.35 3.09
N ASN A 196 23.80 12.44 3.02
CA ASN A 196 23.52 11.42 4.03
C ASN A 196 23.43 11.98 5.48
N PHE A 197 22.80 13.15 5.66
CA PHE A 197 22.56 13.74 6.99
C PHE A 197 21.66 12.86 7.86
N LEU A 198 21.87 12.90 9.18
CA LEU A 198 21.04 12.18 10.16
C LEU A 198 19.57 12.63 10.09
N LEU A 199 18.63 11.67 10.15
CA LEU A 199 17.21 11.98 10.25
C LEU A 199 16.88 12.59 11.61
N SER A 200 15.93 13.52 11.63
CA SER A 200 15.35 14.07 12.86
C SER A 200 13.83 13.98 12.82
N GLU A 201 13.19 14.02 13.98
CA GLU A 201 11.72 14.06 14.13
C GLU A 201 11.10 15.36 13.57
N ALA A 202 11.93 16.35 13.21
CA ALA A 202 11.49 17.56 12.52
C ALA A 202 11.42 17.39 10.98
N GLU A 203 11.89 16.27 10.42
CA GLU A 203 11.83 16.00 8.98
C GLU A 203 10.39 15.76 8.52
N LYS A 204 10.02 16.37 7.39
CA LYS A 204 8.68 16.31 6.79
C LYS A 204 8.69 15.96 5.30
N ASP A 205 9.87 15.75 4.70
CA ASP A 205 10.00 15.18 3.36
C ASP A 205 9.79 13.65 3.40
N VAL A 206 8.70 13.21 2.79
CA VAL A 206 8.29 11.79 2.73
C VAL A 206 9.32 10.94 1.97
N ALA A 207 10.01 11.48 0.96
CA ALA A 207 11.06 10.75 0.25
C ALA A 207 12.29 10.53 1.14
N ILE A 208 12.63 11.50 2.00
CA ILE A 208 13.72 11.33 2.98
C ILE A 208 13.35 10.27 4.03
N LEU A 209 12.13 10.30 4.57
CA LEU A 209 11.66 9.29 5.53
C LEU A 209 11.64 7.88 4.92
N LEU A 210 11.08 7.73 3.71
CA LEU A 210 11.05 6.45 2.99
C LEU A 210 12.44 5.92 2.67
N TYR A 211 13.36 6.78 2.25
CA TYR A 211 14.76 6.40 2.02
C TYR A 211 15.45 5.90 3.28
N TYR A 212 15.15 6.46 4.44
CA TYR A 212 15.65 5.96 5.70
C TYR A 212 15.14 4.56 6.04
N ALA A 213 13.85 4.27 5.83
CA ALA A 213 13.29 2.93 6.03
C ALA A 213 13.85 1.93 5.00
N ALA A 214 14.03 2.36 3.75
CA ALA A 214 14.51 1.55 2.64
C ALA A 214 16.04 1.36 2.59
N LYS A 215 16.82 2.08 3.40
CA LYS A 215 18.27 2.25 3.22
C LYS A 215 19.05 0.93 3.20
N GLU A 216 18.67 -0.01 4.06
CA GLU A 216 19.30 -1.34 4.14
C GLU A 216 19.06 -2.15 2.85
N GLU A 217 17.80 -2.25 2.43
CA GLU A 217 17.39 -3.03 1.26
C GLU A 217 17.83 -2.41 -0.08
N LEU A 218 17.86 -1.07 -0.17
CA LEU A 218 18.43 -0.35 -1.31
C LEU A 218 19.97 -0.46 -1.37
N SER A 219 20.63 -0.54 -0.21
CA SER A 219 22.10 -0.53 -0.07
C SER A 219 22.76 0.53 -0.97
N PRO A 220 22.45 1.83 -0.77
CA PRO A 220 22.85 2.91 -1.68
C PRO A 220 24.36 3.17 -1.65
N VAL A 221 24.93 3.53 -2.81
CA VAL A 221 26.34 3.94 -2.95
C VAL A 221 26.42 5.31 -3.66
N PRO A 222 26.09 6.43 -2.96
CA PRO A 222 25.86 7.74 -3.60
C PRO A 222 27.05 8.35 -4.36
N GLU A 223 28.26 7.86 -4.10
CA GLU A 223 29.50 8.26 -4.79
C GLU A 223 29.67 7.57 -6.16
N LYS A 224 28.92 6.49 -6.42
CA LYS A 224 29.04 5.63 -7.61
C LYS A 224 27.76 5.51 -8.43
N GLU A 225 26.60 5.79 -7.85
CA GLU A 225 25.32 5.69 -8.53
C GLU A 225 24.42 6.90 -8.23
N SER A 226 23.62 7.30 -9.20
CA SER A 226 22.48 8.18 -8.97
C SER A 226 21.30 7.41 -8.36
N PRO A 227 20.30 8.10 -7.78
CA PRO A 227 19.09 7.44 -7.31
C PRO A 227 18.37 6.60 -8.39
N ALA A 228 18.44 7.00 -9.66
CA ALA A 228 17.86 6.22 -10.76
C ALA A 228 18.61 4.90 -10.98
N GLU A 229 19.95 4.93 -10.95
CA GLU A 229 20.80 3.74 -11.08
C GLU A 229 20.66 2.80 -9.87
N MET A 230 20.54 3.35 -8.66
CA MET A 230 20.18 2.60 -7.45
C MET A 230 18.87 1.82 -7.64
N PHE A 231 17.83 2.44 -8.21
CA PHE A 231 16.57 1.73 -8.48
C PHE A 231 16.67 0.72 -9.62
N ILE A 232 17.43 1.01 -10.68
CA ILE A 232 17.72 0.03 -11.75
C ILE A 232 18.40 -1.22 -11.16
N ARG A 233 19.37 -1.04 -10.27
CA ARG A 233 20.06 -2.11 -9.54
C ARG A 233 19.11 -2.85 -8.59
N TYR A 234 18.33 -2.12 -7.80
CA TYR A 234 17.37 -2.67 -6.85
C TYR A 234 16.38 -3.61 -7.54
N PHE A 235 15.70 -3.15 -8.60
CA PHE A 235 14.71 -3.96 -9.31
C PHE A 235 15.33 -5.14 -10.06
N LYS A 236 16.54 -4.99 -10.65
CA LYS A 236 17.27 -6.13 -11.25
C LYS A 236 17.52 -7.26 -10.26
N ASN A 237 17.85 -6.92 -9.02
CA ASN A 237 18.15 -7.88 -7.97
C ASN A 237 16.90 -8.44 -7.26
N ASN A 238 15.74 -7.77 -7.40
CA ASN A 238 14.49 -8.11 -6.73
C ASN A 238 13.33 -8.27 -7.73
N PRO A 239 13.38 -9.26 -8.65
CA PRO A 239 12.24 -9.61 -9.49
C PRO A 239 11.08 -10.16 -8.62
N GLY A 240 9.83 -9.92 -9.04
CA GLY A 240 8.63 -10.33 -8.32
C GLY A 240 8.07 -9.30 -7.34
N LYS A 241 8.73 -8.15 -7.13
CA LYS A 241 8.17 -7.02 -6.37
C LYS A 241 6.96 -6.42 -7.11
N THR A 242 6.10 -5.70 -6.39
CA THR A 242 4.97 -4.97 -6.99
C THR A 242 5.01 -3.50 -6.60
N ILE A 243 4.72 -2.64 -7.57
CA ILE A 243 4.56 -1.19 -7.34
C ILE A 243 3.18 -0.76 -7.84
N THR A 244 2.60 0.26 -7.22
CA THR A 244 1.37 0.91 -7.70
C THR A 244 1.71 2.30 -8.21
N LEU A 245 1.36 2.60 -9.46
CA LEU A 245 1.66 3.85 -10.14
C LEU A 245 0.41 4.46 -10.78
N PRO A 246 0.25 5.80 -10.77
CA PRO A 246 -0.77 6.49 -11.55
C PRO A 246 -0.49 6.38 -13.05
N VAL A 247 -1.57 6.26 -13.82
CA VAL A 247 -1.58 6.34 -15.29
C VAL A 247 -1.69 7.80 -15.71
N ILE A 248 -0.95 8.20 -16.75
CA ILE A 248 -0.89 9.57 -17.24
C ILE A 248 -1.30 9.71 -18.71
N GLY A 249 -1.72 10.90 -19.12
CA GLY A 249 -2.13 11.19 -20.50
C GLY A 249 -3.46 10.57 -20.90
N MET A 250 -4.36 10.36 -19.93
CA MET A 250 -5.63 9.66 -20.14
C MET A 250 -6.64 10.48 -20.94
N ASP A 251 -6.52 11.81 -20.92
CA ASP A 251 -7.35 12.75 -21.69
C ASP A 251 -7.20 12.60 -23.21
N PHE A 252 -6.11 11.96 -23.66
CA PHE A 252 -5.86 11.65 -25.07
C PHE A 252 -6.48 10.30 -25.51
N TYR A 253 -7.21 9.62 -24.62
CA TYR A 253 -7.74 8.28 -24.85
C TYR A 253 -9.19 8.13 -24.39
N SER A 254 -9.98 7.33 -25.12
CA SER A 254 -11.42 7.10 -24.86
C SER A 254 -11.72 6.34 -23.55
N TRP A 255 -10.71 6.05 -22.74
CA TRP A 255 -10.90 5.45 -21.41
C TRP A 255 -11.45 6.46 -20.40
N LYS A 256 -11.07 7.75 -20.48
CA LYS A 256 -11.65 8.81 -19.63
C LYS A 256 -13.17 8.91 -19.83
N GLU A 257 -13.59 9.06 -21.10
CA GLU A 257 -15.01 9.13 -21.49
C GLU A 257 -15.82 7.91 -21.04
N GLN A 258 -15.24 6.71 -21.16
CA GLN A 258 -15.89 5.46 -20.74
C GLN A 258 -16.15 5.39 -19.23
N VAL A 259 -15.30 6.01 -18.41
CA VAL A 259 -15.54 6.05 -16.96
C VAL A 259 -16.54 7.13 -16.63
N SER A 260 -16.42 8.34 -17.19
CA SER A 260 -17.39 9.40 -16.96
C SER A 260 -18.82 8.93 -17.27
N GLY A 261 -19.04 8.32 -18.44
CA GLY A 261 -20.34 7.75 -18.81
C GLY A 261 -20.74 6.49 -18.03
N PHE A 262 -19.79 5.74 -17.44
CA PHE A 262 -20.15 4.63 -16.56
C PHE A 262 -20.51 5.10 -15.15
N ARG A 263 -19.81 6.12 -14.63
CA ARG A 263 -20.12 6.78 -13.37
C ARG A 263 -21.53 7.37 -13.40
N GLU A 264 -21.80 8.23 -14.38
CA GLU A 264 -23.12 8.86 -14.58
C GLU A 264 -24.24 7.81 -14.66
N LEU A 265 -24.02 6.71 -15.39
CA LEU A 265 -24.95 5.60 -15.46
C LEU A 265 -25.18 4.95 -14.07
N THR A 266 -24.12 4.67 -13.31
CA THR A 266 -24.26 4.07 -11.97
C THR A 266 -24.92 5.01 -10.96
N GLU A 267 -24.58 6.30 -10.97
CA GLU A 267 -25.17 7.31 -10.08
C GLU A 267 -26.66 7.54 -10.40
N THR A 268 -27.00 7.66 -11.68
CA THR A 268 -28.40 7.79 -12.13
C THR A 268 -29.23 6.55 -11.79
N THR A 269 -28.66 5.34 -11.93
CA THR A 269 -29.36 4.09 -11.60
C THR A 269 -29.50 3.89 -10.09
N ASN A 270 -28.49 4.32 -9.31
CA ASN A 270 -28.52 4.36 -7.85
C ASN A 270 -29.69 5.20 -7.32
N LEU A 271 -29.94 6.37 -7.92
CA LEU A 271 -31.07 7.24 -7.58
C LEU A 271 -32.44 6.63 -7.94
N ALA A 272 -32.49 5.69 -8.88
CA ALA A 272 -33.73 5.26 -9.51
C ALA A 272 -34.36 3.98 -8.93
N ALA A 273 -33.58 3.02 -8.39
CA ALA A 273 -34.15 1.70 -8.03
C ALA A 273 -33.51 0.93 -6.86
N ASN A 274 -32.19 0.72 -6.83
CA ASN A 274 -31.55 -0.16 -5.82
C ASN A 274 -30.04 0.10 -5.68
N PHE A 275 -29.63 0.89 -4.66
CA PHE A 275 -28.24 1.30 -4.45
C PHE A 275 -27.24 0.13 -4.28
N GLY A 276 -27.62 -0.92 -3.53
CA GLY A 276 -26.73 -2.06 -3.27
C GLY A 276 -26.37 -2.85 -4.54
N GLN A 277 -27.39 -3.26 -5.31
CA GLN A 277 -27.21 -4.12 -6.49
C GLN A 277 -26.41 -3.42 -7.61
N VAL A 278 -26.60 -2.11 -7.79
CA VAL A 278 -25.85 -1.33 -8.77
C VAL A 278 -24.37 -1.26 -8.39
N ASN A 279 -24.07 -1.04 -7.11
CA ASN A 279 -22.69 -1.04 -6.61
C ASN A 279 -22.03 -2.42 -6.73
N GLU A 280 -22.71 -3.52 -6.38
CA GLU A 280 -22.19 -4.89 -6.58
C GLU A 280 -21.82 -5.16 -8.05
N ILE A 281 -22.67 -4.72 -9.00
CA ILE A 281 -22.42 -4.86 -10.43
C ILE A 281 -21.24 -3.96 -10.88
N LYS A 282 -21.17 -2.71 -10.39
CA LYS A 282 -20.06 -1.78 -10.64
C LYS A 282 -18.73 -2.40 -10.20
N GLU A 283 -18.65 -2.85 -8.94
CA GLU A 283 -17.46 -3.50 -8.36
C GLU A 283 -17.07 -4.75 -9.16
N LYS A 284 -18.04 -5.60 -9.51
CA LYS A 284 -17.81 -6.81 -10.32
C LYS A 284 -17.26 -6.51 -11.72
N ILE A 285 -17.78 -5.47 -12.39
CA ILE A 285 -17.28 -5.07 -13.71
C ILE A 285 -15.87 -4.52 -13.59
N LEU A 286 -15.63 -3.54 -12.71
CA LEU A 286 -14.34 -2.85 -12.61
C LEU A 286 -13.21 -3.75 -12.11
N SER A 287 -13.50 -4.66 -11.17
CA SER A 287 -12.54 -5.68 -10.70
C SER A 287 -12.21 -6.75 -11.75
N SER A 288 -13.06 -6.94 -12.78
CA SER A 288 -12.83 -7.90 -13.87
C SER A 288 -11.95 -7.36 -15.01
N LEU A 289 -11.69 -6.05 -15.06
CA LEU A 289 -10.94 -5.42 -16.13
C LEU A 289 -9.47 -5.86 -16.12
N ARG A 290 -9.01 -6.46 -17.23
CA ARG A 290 -7.61 -6.85 -17.38
C ARG A 290 -6.76 -5.61 -17.67
N VAL A 291 -5.53 -5.61 -17.16
CA VAL A 291 -4.53 -4.56 -17.42
C VAL A 291 -3.26 -5.20 -17.97
N SER A 292 -2.72 -4.62 -19.03
CA SER A 292 -1.43 -4.97 -19.65
C SER A 292 -0.63 -3.69 -19.84
N VAL A 293 0.63 -3.70 -19.43
CA VAL A 293 1.52 -2.54 -19.59
C VAL A 293 2.67 -2.93 -20.50
N GLN A 294 2.73 -2.28 -21.67
CA GLN A 294 3.49 -2.75 -22.82
C GLN A 294 4.60 -1.77 -23.17
N ALA A 295 5.79 -2.29 -23.51
CA ALA A 295 6.90 -1.49 -23.98
C ALA A 295 6.70 -1.07 -25.43
N GLU A 296 6.87 0.23 -25.69
CA GLU A 296 6.73 0.84 -27.02
C GLU A 296 8.09 1.37 -27.49
N PRO A 297 9.08 0.51 -27.81
CA PRO A 297 10.43 0.94 -28.18
C PRO A 297 10.48 1.77 -29.49
N TYR A 298 9.41 1.74 -30.27
CA TYR A 298 9.23 2.51 -31.51
C TYR A 298 8.34 3.74 -31.32
N ASN A 299 8.00 4.12 -30.08
CA ASN A 299 7.29 5.35 -29.80
C ASN A 299 8.15 6.55 -30.24
N PRO A 300 7.64 7.47 -31.07
CA PRO A 300 8.45 8.53 -31.69
C PRO A 300 8.88 9.63 -30.71
N HIS A 301 8.38 9.63 -29.48
CA HIS A 301 8.65 10.67 -28.47
C HIS A 301 9.45 10.15 -27.27
N ASP A 302 9.27 8.88 -26.87
CA ASP A 302 10.03 8.25 -25.79
C ASP A 302 10.26 6.75 -26.06
N HIS A 303 11.50 6.37 -26.38
CA HIS A 303 11.89 4.97 -26.62
C HIS A 303 11.77 4.06 -25.37
N ASN A 304 11.55 4.62 -24.19
CA ASN A 304 11.26 3.89 -22.95
C ASN A 304 9.77 3.84 -22.62
N ALA A 305 8.88 4.38 -23.48
CA ALA A 305 7.45 4.44 -23.21
C ALA A 305 6.88 3.08 -22.78
N LEU A 306 6.15 3.09 -21.66
CA LEU A 306 5.35 1.98 -21.18
C LEU A 306 3.88 2.38 -21.29
N GLY A 307 3.22 1.94 -22.36
CA GLY A 307 1.79 2.17 -22.61
C GLY A 307 0.94 1.30 -21.70
N VAL A 308 -0.07 1.90 -21.07
CA VAL A 308 -1.01 1.20 -20.19
C VAL A 308 -2.28 0.90 -20.97
N TYR A 309 -2.62 -0.39 -21.06
CA TYR A 309 -3.80 -0.90 -21.74
C TYR A 309 -4.73 -1.56 -20.73
N ILE A 310 -6.01 -1.21 -20.80
CA ILE A 310 -7.06 -1.68 -19.90
C ILE A 310 -8.24 -2.15 -20.75
N ASP A 311 -8.97 -3.17 -20.31
CA ASP A 311 -10.20 -3.59 -21.00
C ASP A 311 -11.19 -2.41 -21.09
N SER A 312 -11.91 -2.31 -22.21
CA SER A 312 -13.01 -1.37 -22.39
C SER A 312 -14.14 -1.68 -21.41
N ILE A 313 -14.56 -0.67 -20.65
CA ILE A 313 -15.70 -0.75 -19.73
C ILE A 313 -16.99 -1.06 -20.50
N ASN A 314 -17.16 -0.52 -21.71
CA ASN A 314 -18.35 -0.74 -22.52
C ASN A 314 -18.47 -2.19 -23.03
N GLU A 315 -17.36 -2.80 -23.46
CA GLU A 315 -17.35 -4.22 -23.81
C GLU A 315 -17.49 -5.13 -22.57
N ALA A 316 -16.86 -4.75 -21.43
CA ALA A 316 -16.91 -5.52 -20.19
C ALA A 316 -18.31 -5.64 -19.60
N LYS A 317 -19.16 -4.60 -19.73
CA LYS A 317 -20.61 -4.66 -19.41
C LYS A 317 -21.33 -5.82 -20.13
N SER A 318 -20.85 -6.21 -21.31
CA SER A 318 -21.39 -7.29 -22.15
C SER A 318 -20.59 -8.61 -22.03
N GLY A 319 -19.71 -8.75 -21.04
CA GLY A 319 -18.85 -9.93 -20.84
C GLY A 319 -17.74 -10.11 -21.89
N LYS A 320 -17.44 -9.06 -22.66
CA LYS A 320 -16.37 -9.05 -23.67
C LYS A 320 -15.16 -8.29 -23.14
N HIS A 321 -13.97 -8.76 -23.48
CA HIS A 321 -12.73 -8.18 -22.99
C HIS A 321 -11.82 -7.74 -24.15
N TYR A 322 -11.83 -6.43 -24.42
CA TYR A 322 -11.02 -5.80 -25.46
C TYR A 322 -10.12 -4.72 -24.86
N LEU A 323 -8.79 -4.94 -24.90
CA LEU A 323 -7.80 -4.01 -24.37
C LEU A 323 -7.70 -2.77 -25.27
N ILE A 324 -7.91 -1.60 -24.67
CA ILE A 324 -7.68 -0.29 -25.29
C ILE A 324 -6.61 0.47 -24.50
N ARG A 325 -5.89 1.39 -25.15
CA ARG A 325 -4.91 2.23 -24.46
C ARG A 325 -5.66 3.18 -23.52
N ALA A 326 -5.27 3.19 -22.25
CA ALA A 326 -5.78 4.11 -21.23
C ALA A 326 -4.82 5.27 -20.95
N GLY A 327 -3.52 5.11 -21.22
CA GLY A 327 -2.50 6.13 -21.03
C GLY A 327 -1.10 5.53 -21.06
N TYR A 328 -0.17 6.15 -20.33
CA TYR A 328 1.20 5.66 -20.13
C TYR A 328 1.59 5.68 -18.65
N LEU A 329 2.70 5.03 -18.32
CA LEU A 329 3.48 5.38 -17.12
C LEU A 329 4.34 6.63 -17.38
N ARG A 330 4.75 7.31 -16.32
CA ARG A 330 5.72 8.42 -16.38
C ARG A 330 7.02 7.99 -17.07
N SER A 331 7.54 8.83 -17.96
CA SER A 331 8.79 8.57 -18.69
C SER A 331 9.99 8.21 -17.81
N LYS A 332 10.19 8.90 -16.67
CA LYS A 332 11.29 8.58 -15.74
C LYS A 332 11.13 7.20 -15.09
N ALA A 333 9.94 6.88 -14.59
CA ALA A 333 9.64 5.55 -14.04
C ALA A 333 9.79 4.47 -15.12
N ALA A 334 9.26 4.74 -16.32
CA ALA A 334 9.33 3.84 -17.45
C ALA A 334 10.77 3.57 -17.90
N ALA A 335 11.63 4.59 -17.98
CA ALA A 335 13.05 4.45 -18.28
C ALA A 335 13.80 3.58 -17.25
N ILE A 336 13.54 3.78 -15.95
CA ILE A 336 14.13 2.94 -14.90
C ILE A 336 13.67 1.48 -15.04
N LEU A 337 12.37 1.24 -15.24
CA LEU A 337 11.83 -0.12 -15.40
C LEU A 337 12.30 -0.80 -16.70
N ARG A 338 12.41 -0.06 -17.81
CA ARG A 338 12.95 -0.58 -19.09
C ARG A 338 14.43 -0.90 -19.00
N GLN A 339 15.22 -0.12 -18.25
CA GLN A 339 16.64 -0.41 -18.01
C GLN A 339 16.85 -1.53 -16.97
N ALA A 340 15.93 -1.69 -16.02
CA ALA A 340 15.88 -2.82 -15.10
C ALA A 340 15.56 -4.13 -15.84
N PHE A 341 14.57 -4.11 -16.74
CA PHE A 341 14.04 -5.29 -17.45
C PHE A 341 14.03 -5.10 -18.98
N PRO A 342 15.20 -5.01 -19.63
CA PRO A 342 15.28 -4.66 -21.06
C PRO A 342 14.57 -5.66 -21.98
N SER A 343 14.57 -6.94 -21.63
CA SER A 343 13.89 -8.03 -22.34
C SER A 343 12.39 -8.14 -22.03
N LYS A 344 11.85 -7.41 -21.04
CA LYS A 344 10.45 -7.46 -20.67
C LYS A 344 9.64 -6.44 -21.48
N PHE A 345 8.91 -6.95 -22.48
CA PHE A 345 8.03 -6.16 -23.35
C PHE A 345 6.61 -6.00 -22.80
N ASN A 346 6.21 -6.82 -21.82
CA ASN A 346 4.89 -6.75 -21.19
C ASN A 346 5.00 -6.99 -19.69
N PHE A 347 4.38 -6.11 -18.91
CA PHE A 347 4.20 -6.21 -17.48
C PHE A 347 2.72 -6.52 -17.23
N LYS A 348 2.45 -7.55 -16.43
CA LYS A 348 1.09 -7.76 -15.91
C LYS A 348 0.73 -6.57 -15.02
N GLY A 349 -0.53 -6.17 -15.07
CA GLY A 349 -1.04 -5.17 -14.13
C GLY A 349 -2.43 -5.51 -13.60
N LYS A 350 -2.91 -4.67 -12.69
CA LYS A 350 -4.28 -4.67 -12.16
C LYS A 350 -4.68 -3.22 -11.84
N ILE A 351 -5.94 -2.85 -12.03
CA ILE A 351 -6.47 -1.59 -11.48
C ILE A 351 -6.52 -1.70 -9.96
N GLU A 352 -6.00 -0.70 -9.26
CA GLU A 352 -6.09 -0.60 -7.80
C GLU A 352 -7.12 0.45 -7.37
N ILE A 353 -7.13 1.61 -8.06
CA ILE A 353 -7.97 2.77 -7.78
C ILE A 353 -8.43 3.41 -9.10
N ILE A 354 -9.66 3.90 -9.11
CA ILE A 354 -10.22 4.82 -10.09
C ILE A 354 -10.86 5.97 -9.32
N ASP A 355 -10.47 7.21 -9.60
CA ASP A 355 -10.87 8.39 -8.83
C ASP A 355 -11.17 9.61 -9.73
N SER A 356 -12.01 10.53 -9.27
CA SER A 356 -12.27 11.84 -9.89
C SER A 356 -11.40 12.97 -9.33
N ASP A 357 -10.91 12.83 -8.10
CA ASP A 357 -10.25 13.96 -7.47
C ASP A 357 -8.85 14.20 -8.04
N THR A 358 -8.51 15.47 -8.15
CA THR A 358 -7.30 15.96 -8.81
C THR A 358 -6.06 15.46 -8.07
N ILE A 359 -5.34 14.47 -8.64
CA ILE A 359 -4.00 14.12 -8.13
C ILE A 359 -3.13 15.38 -8.27
N LYS A 360 -2.54 15.85 -7.17
CA LYS A 360 -1.70 17.05 -7.20
C LYS A 360 -0.65 16.99 -8.31
N GLY A 361 -0.68 17.99 -9.18
CA GLY A 361 0.19 18.13 -10.34
C GLY A 361 -0.34 17.51 -11.64
N LEU A 362 -1.27 16.55 -11.59
CA LEU A 362 -2.02 16.10 -12.76
C LEU A 362 -3.25 17.01 -12.91
N ASP A 363 -3.21 17.89 -13.91
CA ASP A 363 -4.27 18.85 -14.26
C ASP A 363 -5.44 18.13 -14.97
N THR A 364 -5.94 17.07 -14.33
CA THR A 364 -6.87 16.08 -14.90
C THR A 364 -7.90 15.68 -13.85
N ASP A 365 -9.19 15.88 -14.14
CA ASP A 365 -10.36 15.61 -13.26
C ASP A 365 -10.63 14.10 -13.04
N PHE A 366 -9.63 13.27 -13.25
CA PHE A 366 -9.76 11.82 -13.29
C PHE A 366 -8.40 11.15 -13.18
N SER A 367 -8.30 10.09 -12.37
CA SER A 367 -7.08 9.32 -12.21
C SER A 367 -7.32 7.80 -12.13
N ILE A 368 -6.36 7.04 -12.64
CA ILE A 368 -6.30 5.58 -12.51
C ILE A 368 -4.96 5.24 -11.87
N VAL A 369 -4.96 4.36 -10.87
CA VAL A 369 -3.75 3.78 -10.30
C VAL A 369 -3.71 2.30 -10.65
N VAL A 370 -2.61 1.85 -11.25
CA VAL A 370 -2.39 0.45 -11.62
C VAL A 370 -1.28 -0.16 -10.77
N ARG A 371 -1.51 -1.37 -10.26
CA ARG A 371 -0.45 -2.24 -9.76
C ARG A 371 0.28 -2.86 -10.94
N LEU A 372 1.61 -2.86 -10.87
CA LEU A 372 2.51 -3.54 -11.80
C LEU A 372 3.18 -4.70 -11.08
N TYR A 373 3.27 -5.83 -11.77
CA TYR A 373 3.99 -7.02 -11.31
C TYR A 373 5.32 -7.12 -12.08
N ILE A 374 6.40 -6.80 -11.38
CA ILE A 374 7.73 -6.55 -11.93
C ILE A 374 8.56 -7.83 -12.05
#